data_AF-A0A955SUG6-F1
#
_entry.id   AF-A0A955SUG6-F1
#
_cell.length_a   1.000
_cell.length_b   1.000
_cell.length_c   1.000
_cell.angle_alpha   90.00
_cell.angle_beta   90.00
_cell.angle_gamma   90.00
#
_symmetry.space_group_name_H-M   'P 1'
#
loop_
_entity.id
_entity.type
_entity.pdbx_description
1 polymer ?
#
loop_
_entity_poly.entity_id
_entity_poly.type
_entity_poly.pdbx_seq_one_letter_code
_entity_poly.pdbx_strand_id
1 'polypeptide(L)'
;MNDGSSWGDAFLDLQSAFAVASTSDEVWVAQGVYVPGATVTNSFFLPFEAKVYGGFPGTPGQENMFEVRNPLAFTTVLSGDIQHDDVNTDGNFIAENPSEIQGENSFHVVNADGVYDSTVLDGFVITAGQANGTGGNGNGGGLVSVEGSPILENLAFVGNMAANAGG
;
A
#
# COMPACT_ATOMS: atom_id res chain seq x y z
N MET A 1 -12.08 -15.66 -13.14
CA MET A 1 -12.78 -15.33 -11.87
C MET A 1 -11.79 -14.50 -11.08
N ASN A 2 -12.16 -13.35 -10.51
CA ASN A 2 -11.15 -12.47 -9.87
C ASN A 2 -10.94 -12.90 -8.40
N ASP A 3 -10.34 -14.06 -8.20
CA ASP A 3 -10.18 -14.74 -6.90
C ASP A 3 -8.73 -14.78 -6.39
N GLY A 4 -7.79 -14.22 -7.15
CA GLY A 4 -6.37 -14.16 -6.78
C GLY A 4 -5.61 -15.46 -6.96
N SER A 5 -6.21 -16.51 -7.55
CA SER A 5 -5.52 -17.78 -7.79
C SER A 5 -4.48 -17.72 -8.90
N SER A 6 -4.57 -16.71 -9.79
CA SER A 6 -3.56 -16.45 -10.82
C SER A 6 -3.47 -14.98 -11.21
N TRP A 7 -2.48 -14.59 -12.02
CA TRP A 7 -2.42 -13.22 -12.56
C TRP A 7 -3.56 -12.96 -13.54
N GLY A 8 -4.01 -14.00 -14.26
CA GLY A 8 -5.21 -13.92 -15.13
C GLY A 8 -6.52 -13.81 -14.34
N ASP A 9 -6.50 -14.21 -13.08
CA ASP A 9 -7.63 -14.24 -12.14
C ASP A 9 -7.38 -13.30 -10.94
N ALA A 10 -6.52 -12.30 -11.09
CA ALA A 10 -6.11 -11.42 -10.01
C ALA A 10 -7.29 -10.59 -9.48
N PHE A 11 -7.21 -10.22 -8.20
CA PHE A 11 -8.16 -9.26 -7.63
C PHE A 11 -8.04 -7.92 -8.36
N LEU A 12 -9.18 -7.29 -8.62
CA LEU A 12 -9.24 -5.94 -9.20
C LEU A 12 -8.96 -4.85 -8.16
N ASP A 13 -9.07 -5.21 -6.89
CA ASP A 13 -8.90 -4.33 -5.75
C ASP A 13 -8.02 -5.02 -4.70
N LEU A 14 -6.98 -4.32 -4.25
CA LEU A 14 -5.99 -4.89 -3.33
C LEU A 14 -6.58 -5.13 -1.93
N GLN A 15 -7.51 -4.28 -1.49
CA GLN A 15 -8.15 -4.46 -0.19
C GLN A 15 -9.02 -5.73 -0.15
N SER A 16 -9.63 -6.10 -1.28
CA SER A 16 -10.35 -7.36 -1.43
C SER A 16 -9.44 -8.58 -1.30
N ALA A 17 -8.20 -8.51 -1.82
CA ALA A 17 -7.20 -9.56 -1.63
C ALA A 17 -6.78 -9.67 -0.15
N PHE A 18 -6.56 -8.54 0.52
CA PHE A 18 -6.21 -8.54 1.94
C PHE A 18 -7.34 -9.06 2.83
N ALA A 19 -8.60 -8.82 2.45
CA ALA A 19 -9.75 -9.28 3.23
C ALA A 19 -9.94 -10.82 3.21
N VAL A 20 -9.39 -11.52 2.22
CA VAL A 20 -9.48 -12.99 2.11
C VAL A 20 -8.20 -13.72 2.54
N ALA A 21 -7.08 -12.99 2.64
CA ALA A 21 -5.81 -13.56 3.09
C ALA A 21 -5.92 -14.04 4.54
N SER A 22 -5.42 -15.25 4.77
CA SER A 22 -5.38 -15.92 6.07
C SER A 22 -3.95 -16.01 6.60
N THR A 23 -3.81 -16.42 7.86
CA THR A 23 -2.50 -16.67 8.48
C THR A 23 -1.61 -17.51 7.58
N SER A 24 -0.36 -17.07 7.40
CA SER A 24 0.68 -17.67 6.56
C SER A 24 0.48 -17.59 5.04
N ASP A 25 -0.57 -16.93 4.55
CA ASP A 25 -0.72 -16.67 3.12
C ASP A 25 0.33 -15.68 2.61
N GLU A 26 0.66 -15.81 1.33
CA GLU A 26 1.46 -14.85 0.59
C GLU A 26 0.59 -14.14 -0.44
N VAL A 27 0.54 -12.82 -0.36
CA VAL A 27 -0.15 -11.95 -1.31
C VAL A 27 0.90 -11.30 -2.20
N TRP A 28 0.96 -11.71 -3.47
CA TRP A 28 1.89 -11.15 -4.45
C TRP A 28 1.18 -10.07 -5.26
N VAL A 29 1.72 -8.86 -5.24
CA VAL A 29 1.12 -7.67 -5.85
C VAL A 29 1.91 -7.28 -7.10
N ALA A 30 1.19 -7.16 -8.21
CA ALA A 30 1.77 -6.72 -9.47
C ALA A 30 2.25 -5.25 -9.38
N GLN A 31 3.12 -4.87 -10.31
CA GLN A 31 3.46 -3.47 -10.54
C GLN A 31 2.19 -2.67 -10.86
N GLY A 32 2.16 -1.43 -10.39
CA GLY A 32 1.00 -0.57 -10.56
C GLY A 32 0.81 0.37 -9.38
N VAL A 33 -0.23 1.19 -9.48
CA VAL A 33 -0.61 2.18 -8.48
C VAL A 33 -1.96 1.77 -7.91
N TYR A 34 -2.00 1.61 -6.60
CA TYR A 34 -3.19 1.15 -5.88
C TYR A 34 -3.60 2.24 -4.89
N VAL A 35 -4.88 2.58 -4.89
CA VAL A 35 -5.50 3.50 -3.91
C VAL A 35 -6.42 2.72 -2.98
N PRO A 36 -6.51 3.08 -1.68
CA PRO A 36 -7.22 2.26 -0.69
C PRO A 36 -8.75 2.41 -0.75
N GLY A 37 -9.27 3.36 -1.53
CA GLY A 37 -10.70 3.60 -1.67
C GLY A 37 -10.99 5.01 -2.16
N ALA A 38 -12.09 5.59 -1.67
CA ALA A 38 -12.62 6.88 -2.14
C ALA A 38 -12.89 7.90 -1.02
N THR A 39 -12.63 7.54 0.25
CA THR A 39 -12.79 8.44 1.39
C THR A 39 -11.49 8.58 2.16
N VAL A 40 -11.29 9.73 2.81
CA VAL A 40 -10.08 10.05 3.60
C VAL A 40 -9.78 9.04 4.72
N THR A 41 -10.77 8.26 5.13
CA THR A 41 -10.63 7.20 6.14
C THR A 41 -10.29 5.83 5.57
N ASN A 42 -10.22 5.68 4.24
CA ASN A 42 -9.80 4.43 3.63
C ASN A 42 -8.29 4.27 3.73
N SER A 43 -7.85 3.06 4.05
CA SER A 43 -6.45 2.67 4.19
C SER A 43 -6.30 1.23 3.70
N PHE A 44 -5.09 0.84 3.32
CA PHE A 44 -4.73 -0.55 3.12
C PHE A 44 -4.55 -1.23 4.48
N PHE A 45 -5.57 -1.95 4.93
CA PHE A 45 -5.52 -2.73 6.16
C PHE A 45 -4.70 -4.00 5.92
N LEU A 46 -3.54 -4.09 6.57
CA LEU A 46 -2.68 -5.26 6.42
C LEU A 46 -3.38 -6.53 6.92
N PRO A 47 -3.34 -7.62 6.15
CA PRO A 47 -3.91 -8.88 6.57
C PRO A 47 -3.15 -9.47 7.76
N PHE A 48 -3.87 -10.05 8.69
CA PHE A 48 -3.32 -10.60 9.93
C PHE A 48 -2.44 -11.84 9.65
N GLU A 49 -1.18 -11.78 10.07
CA GLU A 49 -0.18 -12.87 9.95
C GLU A 49 0.06 -13.37 8.52
N ALA A 50 -0.19 -12.52 7.53
CA ALA A 50 0.09 -12.80 6.13
C ALA A 50 1.27 -11.95 5.63
N LYS A 51 1.87 -12.41 4.53
CA LYS A 51 3.02 -11.74 3.91
C LYS A 51 2.56 -11.07 2.62
N VAL A 52 2.85 -9.79 2.49
CA VAL A 52 2.44 -8.98 1.35
C VAL A 52 3.68 -8.50 0.62
N TYR A 53 3.82 -8.90 -0.64
CA TYR A 53 5.00 -8.65 -1.47
C TYR A 53 4.64 -7.86 -2.72
N GLY A 54 5.18 -6.65 -2.85
CA GLY A 54 5.19 -5.88 -4.09
C GLY A 54 6.38 -6.25 -4.97
N GLY A 55 6.39 -5.79 -6.22
CA GLY A 55 7.53 -6.00 -7.11
C GLY A 55 7.35 -7.07 -8.18
N PHE A 56 6.13 -7.48 -8.52
CA PHE A 56 5.90 -8.52 -9.52
C PHE A 56 5.49 -7.94 -10.88
N PRO A 57 5.86 -8.57 -12.01
CA PRO A 57 5.46 -8.11 -13.34
C PRO A 57 3.95 -8.25 -13.61
N GLY A 58 3.24 -9.16 -12.92
CA GLY A 58 1.82 -9.43 -13.13
C GLY A 58 1.49 -10.20 -14.42
N THR A 59 2.47 -10.89 -15.02
CA THR A 59 2.28 -11.58 -16.31
C THR A 59 1.70 -12.98 -16.10
N PRO A 60 0.56 -13.34 -16.75
CA PRO A 60 -0.02 -14.68 -16.67
C PRO A 60 0.98 -15.80 -16.99
N GLY A 61 0.97 -16.86 -16.18
CA GLY A 61 1.89 -17.99 -16.26
C GLY A 61 3.11 -17.89 -15.35
N GLN A 62 3.27 -16.80 -14.59
CA GLN A 62 4.37 -16.57 -13.64
C GLN A 62 3.93 -16.61 -12.16
N GLU A 63 2.72 -17.10 -11.88
CA GLU A 63 2.09 -17.12 -10.55
C GLU A 63 2.83 -17.93 -9.50
N ASN A 64 3.69 -18.86 -9.91
CA ASN A 64 4.44 -19.76 -9.03
C ASN A 64 5.94 -19.48 -9.04
N MET A 65 6.37 -18.33 -9.57
CA MET A 65 7.77 -17.98 -9.77
C MET A 65 8.15 -16.77 -8.92
N PHE A 66 8.43 -16.98 -7.64
CA PHE A 66 8.81 -15.87 -6.74
C PHE A 66 10.05 -15.13 -7.24
N GLU A 67 10.96 -15.82 -7.92
CA GLU A 67 12.20 -15.28 -8.48
C GLU A 67 12.00 -14.22 -9.59
N VAL A 68 10.79 -14.08 -10.15
CA VAL A 68 10.49 -12.99 -11.08
C VAL A 68 10.30 -11.65 -10.37
N ARG A 69 10.18 -11.67 -9.03
CA ARG A 69 10.04 -10.47 -8.20
C ARG A 69 11.28 -9.59 -8.32
N ASN A 70 11.05 -8.34 -8.69
CA ASN A 70 12.07 -7.30 -8.73
C ASN A 70 11.43 -5.94 -8.41
N PRO A 71 11.42 -5.50 -7.13
CA PRO A 71 10.78 -4.25 -6.71
C PRO A 71 11.34 -2.99 -7.38
N LEU A 72 12.58 -3.04 -7.88
CA LEU A 72 13.19 -1.92 -8.60
C LEU A 72 12.75 -1.84 -10.07
N ALA A 73 12.40 -2.98 -10.69
CA ALA A 73 11.95 -3.03 -12.08
C ALA A 73 10.43 -2.99 -12.22
N PHE A 74 9.71 -3.49 -11.21
CA PHE A 74 8.26 -3.67 -11.20
C PHE A 74 7.65 -2.92 -10.03
N THR A 75 7.79 -1.60 -10.03
CA THR A 75 7.39 -0.76 -8.90
C THR A 75 5.91 -0.93 -8.56
N THR A 76 5.63 -1.21 -7.30
CA THR A 76 4.28 -1.29 -6.74
C THR A 76 4.09 -0.11 -5.78
N VAL A 77 3.12 0.74 -6.08
CA VAL A 77 2.84 1.99 -5.36
C VAL A 77 1.52 1.85 -4.61
N LEU A 78 1.55 2.06 -3.30
CA LEU A 78 0.37 2.30 -2.46
C LEU A 78 0.24 3.81 -2.31
N SER A 79 -0.81 4.39 -2.89
CA SER A 79 -1.03 5.83 -2.90
C SER A 79 -2.26 6.21 -2.09
N GLY A 80 -2.14 7.28 -1.30
CA GLY A 80 -3.25 7.93 -0.61
C GLY A 80 -4.10 8.84 -1.49
N ASP A 81 -3.74 9.04 -2.76
CA ASP A 81 -4.45 9.91 -3.72
C ASP A 81 -5.80 9.31 -4.16
N ILE A 82 -6.79 9.38 -3.27
CA ILE A 82 -8.15 8.86 -3.48
C ILE A 82 -8.97 9.67 -4.50
N GLN A 83 -8.51 10.88 -4.85
CA GLN A 83 -9.18 11.76 -5.81
C GLN A 83 -8.54 11.73 -7.20
N HIS A 84 -7.35 11.15 -7.32
CA HIS A 84 -6.55 11.13 -8.53
C HIS A 84 -6.24 12.54 -9.06
N ASP A 85 -5.98 13.48 -8.15
CA ASP A 85 -5.77 14.90 -8.45
C ASP A 85 -4.41 15.45 -8.01
N ASP A 86 -3.55 14.60 -7.44
CA ASP A 86 -2.19 14.97 -7.08
C ASP A 86 -1.34 15.35 -8.31
N VAL A 87 -0.37 16.24 -8.09
CA VAL A 87 0.57 16.66 -9.13
C VAL A 87 1.50 15.51 -9.49
N ASN A 88 1.44 15.06 -10.73
CA ASN A 88 2.25 13.95 -11.24
C ASN A 88 2.93 14.34 -12.56
N THR A 89 3.94 15.22 -12.50
CA THR A 89 4.55 15.80 -13.71
C THR A 89 5.45 14.80 -14.45
N ASP A 90 6.06 13.86 -13.74
CA ASP A 90 6.96 12.85 -14.32
C ASP A 90 6.23 11.57 -14.73
N GLY A 91 4.96 11.40 -14.34
CA GLY A 91 4.08 10.32 -14.75
C GLY A 91 4.24 9.04 -13.93
N ASN A 92 4.96 9.06 -12.82
CA ASN A 92 5.20 7.88 -11.98
C ASN A 92 4.09 7.63 -10.92
N PHE A 93 3.19 8.60 -10.72
CA PHE A 93 2.09 8.58 -9.73
C PHE A 93 2.55 8.42 -8.28
N ILE A 94 3.76 8.88 -7.99
CA ILE A 94 4.33 9.00 -6.66
C ILE A 94 4.35 10.50 -6.35
N ALA A 95 3.82 10.89 -5.20
CA ALA A 95 4.10 12.23 -4.69
C ALA A 95 5.51 12.20 -4.11
N GLU A 96 6.45 12.93 -4.70
CA GLU A 96 7.80 13.10 -4.16
C GLU A 96 7.81 14.07 -2.97
N ASN A 97 6.92 15.06 -3.00
CA ASN A 97 6.82 16.10 -1.99
C ASN A 97 5.37 16.29 -1.50
N PRO A 98 5.16 16.57 -0.20
CA PRO A 98 3.85 16.97 0.31
C PRO A 98 3.17 18.13 -0.43
N SER A 99 3.92 18.99 -1.13
CA SER A 99 3.36 20.07 -1.96
C SER A 99 2.66 19.59 -3.23
N GLU A 100 2.93 18.35 -3.65
CA GLU A 100 2.29 17.72 -4.81
C GLU A 100 0.93 17.13 -4.44
N ILE A 101 0.67 16.89 -3.15
CA ILE A 101 -0.65 16.51 -2.65
C ILE A 101 -1.66 17.64 -2.91
N GLN A 102 -2.70 17.35 -3.69
CA GLN A 102 -3.85 18.19 -3.93
C GLN A 102 -5.08 17.59 -3.24
N GLY A 103 -6.18 18.36 -3.21
CA GLY A 103 -7.46 17.84 -2.74
C GLY A 103 -7.42 17.22 -1.33
N GLU A 104 -8.09 16.08 -1.21
CA GLU A 104 -8.11 15.26 0.01
C GLU A 104 -7.64 13.85 -0.33
N ASN A 105 -6.68 13.39 0.47
CA ASN A 105 -6.10 12.07 0.39
C ASN A 105 -6.45 11.24 1.64
N SER A 106 -6.15 9.94 1.59
CA SER A 106 -6.23 9.07 2.77
C SER A 106 -5.39 9.60 3.91
N PHE A 107 -5.94 9.61 5.12
CA PHE A 107 -5.20 9.98 6.34
C PHE A 107 -4.00 9.06 6.52
N HIS A 108 -4.21 7.75 6.37
CA HIS A 108 -3.16 6.73 6.45
C HIS A 108 -3.22 5.90 5.17
N VAL A 109 -2.10 5.80 4.45
CA VAL A 109 -2.05 4.93 3.27
C VAL A 109 -2.14 3.47 3.71
N VAL A 110 -1.29 3.07 4.67
CA VAL A 110 -1.27 1.71 5.23
C VAL A 110 -1.71 1.74 6.69
N ASN A 111 -2.61 0.83 7.05
CA ASN A 111 -2.99 0.57 8.42
C ASN A 111 -2.51 -0.81 8.84
N ALA A 112 -1.56 -0.82 9.77
CA ALA A 112 -0.98 -2.03 10.37
C ALA A 112 -1.32 -2.11 11.86
N ASP A 113 -2.44 -1.51 12.29
CA ASP A 113 -2.82 -1.55 13.69
C ASP A 113 -3.23 -2.97 14.12
N GLY A 114 -2.71 -3.41 15.26
CA GLY A 114 -3.00 -4.74 15.82
C GLY A 114 -2.46 -5.94 15.02
N VAL A 115 -1.60 -5.74 14.01
CA VAL A 115 -0.94 -6.86 13.30
C VAL A 115 0.35 -7.27 14.01
N TYR A 116 0.65 -8.57 14.09
CA TYR A 116 1.83 -9.08 14.80
C TYR A 116 3.08 -9.21 13.92
N ASP A 117 4.19 -9.62 14.54
CA ASP A 117 5.52 -9.81 13.95
C ASP A 117 5.64 -10.92 12.89
N SER A 118 4.55 -11.65 12.63
CA SER A 118 4.42 -12.57 11.50
C SER A 118 3.85 -11.91 10.24
N THR A 119 3.35 -10.67 10.32
CA THR A 119 2.85 -9.90 9.17
C THR A 119 4.01 -9.21 8.48
N VAL A 120 4.17 -9.40 7.17
CA VAL A 120 5.25 -8.80 6.38
C VAL A 120 4.66 -7.86 5.35
N LEU A 121 5.23 -6.67 5.22
CA LEU A 121 5.02 -5.78 4.08
C LEU A 121 6.36 -5.47 3.43
N ASP A 122 6.54 -5.92 2.17
CA ASP A 122 7.83 -5.85 1.49
C ASP A 122 7.74 -5.37 0.03
N GLY A 123 8.53 -4.35 -0.31
CA GLY A 123 8.77 -3.93 -1.70
C GLY A 123 7.73 -2.98 -2.26
N PHE A 124 7.26 -2.04 -1.45
CA PHE A 124 6.28 -1.01 -1.84
C PHE A 124 6.85 0.40 -1.73
N VAL A 125 6.40 1.26 -2.63
CA VAL A 125 6.43 2.71 -2.42
C VAL A 125 5.11 3.09 -1.76
N ILE A 126 5.17 3.80 -0.64
CA ILE A 126 4.01 4.30 0.12
C ILE A 126 4.02 5.81 0.03
N THR A 127 2.98 6.39 -0.56
CA THR A 127 2.98 7.81 -0.93
C THR A 127 1.63 8.48 -0.78
N ALA A 128 1.63 9.81 -0.81
CA ALA A 128 0.44 10.65 -0.84
C ALA A 128 -0.49 10.53 0.39
N GLY A 129 0.01 10.02 1.52
CA GLY A 129 -0.72 10.03 2.79
C GLY A 129 -0.86 11.43 3.37
N GLN A 130 -2.05 11.78 3.86
CA GLN A 130 -2.37 13.12 4.33
C GLN A 130 -3.06 13.09 5.70
N ALA A 131 -2.32 12.73 6.75
CA ALA A 131 -2.82 12.66 8.13
C ALA A 131 -3.03 14.06 8.74
N ASN A 132 -4.03 14.81 8.23
CA ASN A 132 -4.42 16.15 8.68
C ASN A 132 -5.69 16.14 9.55
N GLY A 133 -6.21 14.96 9.89
CA GLY A 133 -7.40 14.79 10.70
C GLY A 133 -7.18 15.03 12.20
N THR A 134 -8.27 14.97 12.97
CA THR A 134 -8.22 15.09 14.43
C THR A 134 -7.83 13.79 15.12
N GLY A 135 -7.19 13.87 16.29
CA GLY A 135 -6.87 12.69 17.10
C GLY A 135 -5.84 11.77 16.42
N GLY A 136 -6.13 10.47 16.35
CA GLY A 136 -5.26 9.48 15.72
C GLY A 136 -4.97 9.78 14.24
N ASN A 137 -5.96 10.32 13.53
CA ASN A 137 -5.90 10.66 12.11
C ASN A 137 -4.94 11.81 11.76
N GLY A 138 -4.33 12.44 12.78
CA GLY A 138 -3.28 13.45 12.60
C GLY A 138 -1.85 12.88 12.61
N ASN A 139 -1.68 11.55 12.68
CA ASN A 139 -0.39 10.88 12.77
C ASN A 139 -0.25 9.82 11.66
N GLY A 140 0.97 9.49 11.23
CA GLY A 140 1.20 8.32 10.36
C GLY A 140 0.58 8.48 8.96
N GLY A 141 1.03 9.46 8.18
CA GLY A 141 0.54 9.70 6.82
C GLY A 141 0.75 8.48 5.93
N GLY A 142 2.00 8.00 5.84
CA GLY A 142 2.30 6.78 5.09
C GLY A 142 1.80 5.50 5.76
N LEU A 143 2.10 5.31 7.05
CA LEU A 143 1.70 4.10 7.79
C LEU A 143 1.38 4.41 9.23
N VAL A 144 0.29 3.81 9.73
CA VAL A 144 -0.09 3.82 11.14
C VAL A 144 -0.02 2.41 11.73
N SER A 145 0.60 2.28 12.91
CA SER A 145 0.75 1.03 13.66
C SER A 145 0.83 1.37 15.16
N VAL A 146 -0.30 1.35 15.88
CA VAL A 146 -0.36 1.76 17.30
C VAL A 146 -0.07 0.58 18.20
N GLU A 147 -0.77 -0.54 17.99
CA GLU A 147 -0.56 -1.80 18.71
C GLU A 147 -0.06 -2.93 17.79
N GLY A 148 0.54 -2.56 16.66
CA GLY A 148 1.10 -3.48 15.67
C GLY A 148 2.63 -3.56 15.72
N SER A 149 3.16 -4.71 15.31
CA SER A 149 4.59 -4.96 15.15
C SER A 149 4.91 -5.67 13.82
N PRO A 150 4.42 -5.19 12.66
CA PRO A 150 4.72 -5.83 11.37
C PRO A 150 6.21 -5.79 11.06
N ILE A 151 6.66 -6.75 10.25
CA ILE A 151 7.95 -6.71 9.59
C ILE A 151 7.81 -5.83 8.33
N LEU A 152 8.55 -4.73 8.29
CA LEU A 152 8.56 -3.78 7.17
C LEU A 152 9.91 -3.87 6.45
N GLU A 153 9.92 -4.30 5.19
CA GLU A 153 11.15 -4.52 4.41
C GLU A 153 11.10 -3.82 3.05
N ASN A 154 12.24 -3.27 2.60
CA ASN A 154 12.37 -2.65 1.28
C ASN A 154 11.23 -1.66 0.94
N LEU A 155 10.79 -0.87 1.91
CA LEU A 155 9.75 0.14 1.75
C LEU A 155 10.37 1.50 1.49
N ALA A 156 9.72 2.27 0.62
CA ALA A 156 10.00 3.68 0.43
C ALA A 156 8.79 4.51 0.86
N PHE A 157 8.95 5.35 1.88
CA PHE A 157 7.94 6.34 2.27
C PHE A 157 8.27 7.67 1.60
N VAL A 158 7.39 8.18 0.73
CA VAL A 158 7.67 9.34 -0.12
C VAL A 158 6.46 10.27 -0.16
N GLY A 159 6.66 11.57 0.01
CA GLY A 159 5.60 12.59 -0.13
C GLY A 159 4.39 12.43 0.79
N ASN A 160 4.57 11.79 1.95
CA ASN A 160 3.52 11.68 2.96
C ASN A 160 3.59 12.84 3.97
N MET A 161 2.46 13.25 4.53
CA MET A 161 2.37 14.30 5.53
C MET A 161 1.49 13.92 6.71
N ALA A 162 1.82 14.48 7.88
CA ALA A 162 1.04 14.35 9.10
C ALA A 162 1.05 15.65 9.90
N ALA A 163 -0.07 15.98 10.54
CA ALA A 163 -0.20 17.19 11.36
C ALA A 163 0.60 17.11 12.67
N ASN A 164 0.73 15.91 13.25
CA ASN A 164 1.32 15.70 14.57
C ASN A 164 2.65 14.94 14.51
N ALA A 165 2.69 13.73 13.95
CA ALA A 165 3.89 12.90 13.91
C ALA A 165 3.84 11.83 12.79
N GLY A 166 5.00 11.49 12.23
CA GLY A 166 5.16 10.41 11.25
C GLY A 166 4.48 10.71 9.92
N GLY A 167 5.12 11.55 9.08
CA GLY A 167 4.73 11.73 7.68
C GLY A 167 5.13 10.51 6.89
#